data_AF-A0A933FWB3-F1
#
_entry.id   AF-A0A933FWB3-F1
#
_cell.length_a   1.000
_cell.length_b   1.000
_cell.length_c   1.000
_cell.angle_alpha   90.00
_cell.angle_beta   90.00
_cell.angle_gamma   90.00
#
_symmetry.space_group_name_H-M   'P 1'
#
loop_
_entity.id
_entity.type
_entity.pdbx_description
1 polymer ?
#
loop_
_entity_poly.entity_id
_entity_poly.type
_entity_poly.pdbx_seq_one_letter_code
_entity_poly.pdbx_strand_id
1 'polypeptide(L)'
;MKIFLRIVRYIRPHLGYLGVANLFMLLFIIFNIASIGLIMPLVDVVFSPPQTFPSEGEEISILNLGKYVSHHLARIVAEYDRYDVLLFLTIGIVVSFLLKNLFSYLNSIFNAHVEQTIMHTLRVDVYSHMQNLSLSYYTEERKGNMIATVINDVR
;
A
#
# COMPACT_ATOMS: atom_id res chain seq x y z
N MET A 1 7.11 8.34 -26.37
CA MET A 1 6.39 9.01 -25.24
C MET A 1 4.91 9.32 -25.51
N LYS A 2 4.50 9.69 -26.74
CA LYS A 2 3.09 10.08 -27.02
C LYS A 2 2.04 8.97 -26.75
N ILE A 3 2.41 7.69 -26.88
CA ILE A 3 1.53 6.54 -26.64
C ILE A 3 1.23 6.35 -25.15
N PHE A 4 2.26 6.39 -24.28
CA PHE A 4 2.08 6.33 -22.82
C PHE A 4 1.19 7.45 -22.30
N LEU A 5 1.37 8.67 -22.78
CA LEU A 5 0.52 9.81 -22.41
C LEU A 5 -0.95 9.63 -22.83
N ARG A 6 -1.21 8.87 -23.89
CA ARG A 6 -2.57 8.52 -24.34
C ARG A 6 -3.24 7.54 -23.36
N ILE A 7 -2.49 6.56 -22.85
CA ILE A 7 -2.97 5.60 -21.84
C ILE A 7 -3.23 6.31 -20.50
N VAL A 8 -2.33 7.21 -20.08
CA VAL A 8 -2.52 8.00 -18.85
C VAL A 8 -3.79 8.87 -18.91
N ARG A 9 -4.23 9.29 -20.10
CA ARG A 9 -5.48 10.03 -20.27
C ARG A 9 -6.72 9.17 -19.96
N TYR A 10 -6.68 7.86 -20.18
CA TYR A 10 -7.78 6.95 -19.78
C TYR A 10 -7.90 6.80 -18.26
N ILE A 11 -6.83 7.07 -17.52
CA ILE A 11 -6.79 6.98 -16.05
C ILE A 11 -7.43 8.21 -15.39
N ARG A 12 -7.42 9.38 -16.06
CA ARG A 12 -7.95 10.65 -15.53
C ARG A 12 -9.33 10.57 -14.83
N PRO A 13 -10.38 9.97 -15.43
CA PRO A 13 -11.68 9.90 -14.78
C PRO A 13 -11.69 9.06 -13.49
N HIS A 14 -10.71 8.17 -13.29
CA HIS A 14 -10.62 7.28 -12.13
C HIS A 14 -9.58 7.73 -11.09
N LEU A 15 -9.05 8.95 -11.20
CA LEU A 15 -8.06 9.51 -10.27
C LEU A 15 -8.54 9.56 -8.81
N GLY A 16 -9.85 9.71 -8.57
CA GLY A 16 -10.41 9.69 -7.21
C GLY A 16 -10.19 8.35 -6.51
N TYR A 17 -10.48 7.24 -7.20
CA TYR A 17 -10.27 5.88 -6.66
C TYR A 17 -8.78 5.57 -6.47
N LEU A 18 -7.92 6.06 -7.37
CA LEU A 18 -6.47 5.99 -7.17
C LEU A 18 -6.00 6.80 -5.95
N GLY A 19 -6.59 7.97 -5.70
CA GLY A 19 -6.30 8.76 -4.51
C GLY A 19 -6.64 7.99 -3.23
N VAL A 20 -7.77 7.31 -3.21
CA VAL A 20 -8.19 6.44 -2.09
C VAL A 20 -7.24 5.24 -1.93
N ALA A 21 -6.84 4.57 -3.02
CA ALA A 21 -5.84 3.50 -2.97
C ALA A 21 -4.50 3.99 -2.38
N ASN A 22 -4.00 5.13 -2.86
CA ASN A 22 -2.77 5.74 -2.35
C ASN A 22 -2.88 6.14 -0.88
N LEU A 23 -4.03 6.63 -0.42
CA LEU A 23 -4.27 6.90 0.99
C LEU A 23 -4.12 5.61 1.83
N PHE A 24 -4.73 4.50 1.40
CA PHE A 24 -4.57 3.22 2.09
C PHE A 24 -3.13 2.69 2.02
N MET A 25 -2.42 2.95 0.92
CA MET A 25 -1.00 2.61 0.83
C MET A 25 -0.15 3.40 1.83
N LEU A 26 -0.41 4.71 2.00
CA LEU A 26 0.27 5.53 3.00
C LEU A 26 -0.03 5.06 4.43
N LEU A 27 -1.30 4.77 4.74
CA LEU A 27 -1.69 4.21 6.03
C LEU A 27 -0.99 2.87 6.27
N PHE A 28 -0.98 1.98 5.28
CA PHE A 28 -0.25 0.71 5.37
C PHE A 28 1.22 0.94 5.71
N ILE A 29 1.90 1.86 5.03
CA ILE A 29 3.33 2.16 5.28
C ILE A 29 3.53 2.65 6.72
N ILE A 30 2.66 3.53 7.22
CA ILE A 30 2.73 4.03 8.61
C ILE A 30 2.64 2.87 9.61
N PHE A 31 1.63 2.00 9.47
CA PHE A 31 1.47 0.85 10.38
C PHE A 31 2.50 -0.26 10.16
N ASN A 32 3.08 -0.36 8.97
CA ASN A 32 4.18 -1.28 8.70
C ASN A 32 5.46 -0.84 9.44
N ILE A 33 5.80 0.44 9.34
CA ILE A 33 6.93 1.04 10.06
C ILE A 33 6.70 0.95 11.58
N ALA A 34 5.51 1.30 12.07
CA ALA A 34 5.16 1.19 13.48
C ALA A 34 5.27 -0.26 13.98
N SER A 35 4.76 -1.22 13.21
CA SER A 35 4.82 -2.64 13.53
C SER A 35 6.25 -3.16 13.65
N ILE A 36 7.19 -2.70 12.82
CA ILE A 36 8.61 -3.08 12.91
C ILE A 36 9.29 -2.31 14.05
N GLY A 37 9.01 -1.02 14.18
CA GLY A 37 9.59 -0.14 15.21
C GLY A 37 9.23 -0.55 16.64
N LEU A 38 8.05 -1.15 16.86
CA LEU A 38 7.61 -1.63 18.17
C LEU A 38 8.26 -2.96 18.59
N ILE A 39 8.87 -3.71 17.67
CA ILE A 39 9.55 -4.97 18.02
C ILE A 39 10.82 -4.69 18.83
N MET A 40 11.57 -3.65 18.49
CA MET A 40 12.80 -3.28 19.20
C MET A 40 12.57 -3.03 20.71
N PRO A 41 11.66 -2.13 21.14
CA PRO A 41 11.40 -1.92 22.56
C PRO A 41 10.79 -3.15 23.24
N LEU A 42 10.04 -3.99 22.51
CA LEU A 42 9.55 -5.26 23.06
C LEU A 42 10.72 -6.19 23.44
N VAL A 43 11.67 -6.38 22.52
CA VAL A 43 12.86 -7.20 22.74
C VAL A 43 13.67 -6.61 23.91
N ASP A 44 13.90 -5.30 23.93
CA ASP A 44 14.64 -4.66 25.02
C ASP A 44 13.97 -4.85 26.38
N VAL A 45 12.65 -4.71 26.49
CA VAL A 45 11.91 -4.93 27.74
C VAL A 45 11.94 -6.39 28.18
N VAL A 46 11.94 -7.35 27.25
CA VAL A 46 11.97 -8.79 27.57
C VAL A 46 13.37 -9.22 28.02
N PHE A 47 14.42 -8.75 27.36
CA PHE A 47 15.79 -9.24 27.57
C PHE A 47 16.68 -8.35 28.44
N SER A 48 16.30 -7.09 28.71
CA SER A 48 17.11 -6.22 29.56
C SER A 48 16.97 -6.54 31.05
N PRO A 49 18.08 -6.54 31.81
CA PRO A 49 18.05 -6.64 33.26
C PRO A 49 17.41 -5.38 33.90
N PRO A 50 16.92 -5.45 35.15
CA PRO A 50 16.03 -4.43 35.74
C PRO A 50 16.55 -2.99 35.93
N GLN A 51 17.69 -2.60 35.36
CA GLN A 51 18.33 -1.30 35.62
C GLN A 51 18.98 -0.60 34.41
N THR A 52 18.72 -1.03 33.18
CA THR A 52 19.32 -0.40 31.98
C THR A 52 18.33 0.53 31.28
N PHE A 53 17.87 1.58 31.95
CA PHE A 53 17.19 2.69 31.26
C PHE A 53 18.23 3.70 30.78
N PRO A 54 18.33 4.00 29.48
CA PRO A 54 19.31 4.95 28.97
C PRO A 54 18.98 6.37 29.45
N SER A 55 19.96 6.99 30.11
CA SER A 55 19.95 8.37 30.59
C SER A 55 20.11 9.38 29.46
N GLU A 56 19.21 10.38 29.49
CA GLU A 56 19.26 11.77 29.00
C GLU A 56 20.21 12.17 27.86
N GLY A 57 19.60 12.77 26.83
CA GLY A 57 20.16 13.92 26.10
C GLY A 57 20.86 13.60 24.78
N GLU A 58 20.10 13.49 23.68
CA GLU A 58 20.71 13.60 22.35
C GLU A 58 19.74 14.17 21.32
N GLU A 59 20.26 15.06 20.47
CA GLU A 59 19.52 15.87 19.50
C GLU A 59 18.67 15.05 18.52
N ILE A 60 17.50 15.60 18.18
CA ILE A 60 16.55 15.02 17.22
C ILE A 60 17.16 15.08 15.81
N SER A 61 17.83 14.00 15.43
CA SER A 61 18.25 13.72 14.06
C SER A 61 17.38 12.61 13.47
N ILE A 62 17.08 12.67 12.17
CA ILE A 62 16.23 11.71 11.42
C ILE A 62 16.68 10.24 11.59
N LEU A 63 17.96 10.03 11.91
CA LEU A 63 18.54 8.70 12.17
C LEU A 63 18.24 8.16 13.59
N ASN A 64 17.83 9.03 14.52
CA ASN A 64 17.56 8.71 15.94
C ASN A 64 16.07 8.53 16.27
N LEU A 65 15.18 8.45 15.27
CA LEU A 65 13.73 8.29 15.49
C LEU A 65 13.42 7.03 16.33
N GLY A 66 14.15 5.94 16.09
CA GLY A 66 14.01 4.71 16.89
C GLY A 66 14.36 4.91 18.37
N LYS A 67 15.40 5.70 18.66
CA LYS A 67 15.82 6.04 20.04
C LYS A 67 14.85 7.02 20.73
N TYR A 68 14.26 7.94 19.97
CA TYR A 68 13.24 8.86 20.48
C TYR A 68 11.97 8.12 20.90
N VAL A 69 11.50 7.19 20.06
CA VAL A 69 10.36 6.34 20.37
C VAL A 69 10.67 5.44 21.56
N SER A 70 11.85 4.81 21.60
CA SER A 70 12.22 3.95 22.74
C SER A 70 12.37 4.73 24.05
N HIS A 71 12.88 5.98 24.03
CA HIS A 71 12.99 6.82 25.22
C HIS A 71 11.63 7.36 25.71
N HIS A 72 10.74 7.79 24.80
CA HIS A 72 9.38 8.20 25.18
C HIS A 72 8.57 7.03 25.73
N LEU A 73 8.69 5.85 25.12
CA LEU A 73 8.10 4.64 25.67
C LEU A 73 8.74 4.32 27.02
N ALA A 74 10.06 4.31 27.15
CA ALA A 74 10.76 4.06 28.41
C ALA A 74 10.33 4.99 29.56
N ARG A 75 10.03 6.26 29.27
CA ARG A 75 9.52 7.22 30.28
C ARG A 75 8.10 6.90 30.73
N ILE A 76 7.21 6.52 29.80
CA ILE A 76 5.86 6.03 30.14
C ILE A 76 5.99 4.71 30.92
N VAL A 77 6.95 3.86 30.56
CA VAL A 77 7.23 2.56 31.19
C VAL A 77 7.81 2.69 32.60
N ALA A 78 8.60 3.73 32.90
CA ALA A 78 9.20 3.94 34.21
C ALA A 78 8.17 4.28 35.31
N GLU A 79 6.95 4.68 34.93
CA GLU A 79 5.85 4.99 35.84
C GLU A 79 4.92 3.78 36.09
N TYR A 80 5.05 2.71 35.30
CA TYR A 80 4.19 1.51 35.33
C TYR A 80 5.00 0.23 35.60
N ASP A 81 4.31 -0.83 36.04
CA ASP A 81 4.98 -2.13 36.25
C ASP A 81 5.44 -2.73 34.91
N ARG A 82 6.56 -3.47 34.93
CA ARG A 82 7.16 -4.10 33.74
C ARG A 82 6.16 -5.00 33.00
N TYR A 83 5.27 -5.64 33.75
CA TYR A 83 4.22 -6.49 33.20
C TYR A 83 3.20 -5.71 32.36
N ASP A 84 2.71 -4.58 32.88
CA ASP A 84 1.69 -3.74 32.19
C ASP A 84 2.24 -3.18 30.88
N VAL A 85 3.51 -2.81 30.88
CA VAL A 85 4.23 -2.31 29.72
C VAL A 85 4.36 -3.37 28.63
N LEU A 86 4.73 -4.58 29.03
CA LEU A 86 4.87 -5.70 28.11
C LEU A 86 3.51 -6.05 27.46
N LEU A 87 2.45 -6.01 28.27
CA LEU A 87 1.07 -6.22 27.82
C LEU A 87 0.65 -5.13 26.82
N PHE A 88 0.90 -3.85 27.12
CA PHE A 88 0.61 -2.74 26.22
C PHE A 88 1.35 -2.86 24.88
N LEU A 89 2.66 -3.13 24.90
CA LEU A 89 3.45 -3.31 23.68
C LEU A 89 2.96 -4.49 22.84
N THR A 90 2.64 -5.61 23.49
CA THR A 90 2.15 -6.81 22.79
C THR A 90 0.81 -6.54 22.11
N ILE A 91 -0.13 -5.93 22.82
CA ILE A 91 -1.44 -5.54 22.24
C ILE A 91 -1.23 -4.54 21.10
N GLY A 92 -0.38 -3.52 21.29
CA GLY A 92 -0.07 -2.53 20.27
C GLY A 92 0.50 -3.15 19.00
N ILE A 93 1.39 -4.13 19.11
CA ILE A 93 1.94 -4.88 17.97
C ILE A 93 0.83 -5.65 17.27
N VAL A 94 0.01 -6.41 18.00
CA VAL A 94 -1.09 -7.19 17.40
C VAL A 94 -2.05 -6.27 16.64
N VAL A 95 -2.45 -5.15 17.25
CA VAL A 95 -3.33 -4.16 16.61
C VAL A 95 -2.67 -3.55 15.38
N SER A 96 -1.39 -3.18 15.45
CA SER A 96 -0.64 -2.63 14.30
C SER A 96 -0.53 -3.64 13.16
N PHE A 97 -0.37 -4.94 13.47
CA PHE A 97 -0.36 -6.01 12.48
C PHE A 97 -1.74 -6.21 11.84
N LEU A 98 -2.82 -6.16 12.62
CA LEU A 98 -4.17 -6.24 12.06
C LEU A 98 -4.47 -5.05 11.15
N LEU A 99 -4.16 -3.83 11.61
CA LEU A 99 -4.39 -2.61 10.86
C LEU A 99 -3.56 -2.56 9.57
N LYS A 100 -2.26 -2.89 9.61
CA LYS A 100 -1.45 -2.92 8.37
C LYS A 100 -2.01 -3.91 7.36
N ASN A 101 -2.44 -5.10 7.78
CA ASN A 101 -3.02 -6.09 6.86
C ASN A 101 -4.35 -5.62 6.29
N LEU A 102 -5.20 -4.98 7.11
CA LEU A 102 -6.45 -4.40 6.66
C LEU A 102 -6.22 -3.32 5.59
N PHE A 103 -5.29 -2.38 5.82
CA PHE A 103 -4.99 -1.34 4.84
C PHE A 103 -4.32 -1.88 3.59
N SER A 104 -3.47 -2.90 3.71
CA SER A 104 -2.91 -3.61 2.56
C SER A 104 -4.00 -4.26 1.71
N TYR A 105 -4.98 -4.90 2.35
CA TYR A 105 -6.11 -5.52 1.67
C TYR A 105 -6.98 -4.49 0.96
N LEU A 106 -7.34 -3.40 1.65
CA LEU A 106 -8.11 -2.31 1.04
C LEU A 106 -7.36 -1.70 -0.14
N ASN A 107 -6.08 -1.38 0.00
CA ASN A 107 -5.26 -0.88 -1.11
C ASN A 107 -5.26 -1.85 -2.31
N SER A 108 -5.19 -3.16 -2.07
CA SER A 108 -5.25 -4.17 -3.13
C SER A 108 -6.61 -4.18 -3.84
N ILE A 109 -7.72 -4.12 -3.10
CA ILE A 109 -9.07 -4.04 -3.68
C ILE A 109 -9.23 -2.79 -4.55
N PHE A 110 -8.85 -1.61 -4.03
CA PHE A 110 -9.03 -0.37 -4.79
C PHE A 110 -8.16 -0.33 -6.04
N ASN A 111 -6.92 -0.84 -5.97
CA ASN A 111 -6.07 -0.96 -7.16
C ASN A 111 -6.67 -1.94 -8.18
N ALA A 112 -7.11 -3.12 -7.75
CA ALA A 112 -7.75 -4.09 -8.63
C ALA A 112 -9.01 -3.50 -9.28
N HIS A 113 -9.83 -2.76 -8.53
CA HIS A 113 -11.02 -2.11 -9.07
C HIS A 113 -10.67 -1.08 -10.16
N VAL A 114 -9.66 -0.24 -9.93
CA VAL A 114 -9.18 0.73 -10.92
C VAL A 114 -8.66 0.02 -12.17
N GLU A 115 -7.83 -1.00 -12.00
CA GLU A 115 -7.26 -1.79 -13.10
C GLU A 115 -8.38 -2.41 -13.95
N GLN A 116 -9.33 -3.11 -13.33
CA GLN A 116 -10.44 -3.73 -14.05
C GLN A 116 -11.33 -2.70 -14.76
N THR A 117 -11.54 -1.52 -14.16
CA THR A 117 -12.35 -0.46 -14.79
C THR A 117 -11.66 0.12 -16.02
N ILE A 118 -10.34 0.34 -15.95
CA ILE A 118 -9.55 0.80 -17.09
C ILE A 118 -9.56 -0.25 -18.20
N MET A 119 -9.33 -1.52 -17.85
CA MET A 119 -9.35 -2.63 -18.80
C MET A 119 -10.71 -2.79 -19.47
N HIS A 120 -11.79 -2.66 -18.71
CA HIS A 120 -13.15 -2.68 -19.25
C HIS A 120 -13.35 -1.55 -20.27
N THR A 121 -12.96 -0.32 -19.92
CA THR A 121 -13.10 0.85 -20.80
C THR A 121 -12.30 0.68 -22.10
N LEU A 122 -11.06 0.20 -22.01
CA LEU A 122 -10.24 -0.09 -23.18
C LEU A 122 -10.88 -1.14 -24.09
N ARG A 123 -11.42 -2.23 -23.53
CA ARG A 123 -12.10 -3.25 -24.33
C ARG A 123 -13.32 -2.68 -25.03
N VAL A 124 -14.14 -1.89 -24.35
CA VAL A 124 -15.34 -1.26 -24.96
C VAL A 124 -14.96 -0.34 -26.11
N ASP A 125 -13.93 0.48 -25.95
CA ASP A 125 -13.50 1.41 -26.99
C ASP A 125 -12.90 0.68 -28.20
N VAL A 126 -12.13 -0.40 -27.97
CA VAL A 126 -11.60 -1.25 -29.04
C VAL A 126 -12.72 -1.97 -29.79
N TYR A 127 -13.67 -2.59 -29.07
CA TYR A 127 -14.80 -3.28 -29.69
C TYR A 127 -15.70 -2.34 -30.48
N SER A 128 -15.98 -1.15 -29.97
CA SER A 128 -16.79 -0.16 -30.68
C SER A 128 -16.10 0.35 -31.94
N HIS A 129 -14.77 0.54 -31.91
CA HIS A 129 -14.00 0.89 -33.11
C HIS A 129 -14.08 -0.23 -34.15
N MET A 130 -13.93 -1.49 -33.73
CA MET A 130 -14.02 -2.62 -34.64
C MET A 130 -15.39 -2.68 -35.33
N GLN A 131 -16.48 -2.58 -34.58
CA GLN A 131 -17.84 -2.67 -35.15
C GLN A 131 -18.13 -1.60 -36.22
N ASN A 132 -17.42 -0.48 -36.21
CA ASN A 132 -17.57 0.61 -37.19
C ASN A 132 -16.65 0.48 -38.43
N LEU A 133 -15.85 -0.58 -38.53
CA LEU A 133 -14.99 -0.82 -39.69
C LEU A 133 -15.81 -1.19 -40.94
N SER A 134 -15.28 -0.85 -42.12
CA SER A 134 -15.95 -1.12 -43.39
C SER A 134 -15.96 -2.62 -43.72
N LEU A 135 -16.94 -3.05 -44.52
CA LEU A 135 -17.04 -4.45 -44.96
C LEU A 135 -15.81 -4.91 -45.79
N SER A 136 -15.15 -3.96 -46.48
CA SER A 136 -13.91 -4.22 -47.21
C SER A 136 -12.78 -4.66 -46.28
N TYR A 137 -12.64 -3.99 -45.13
CA TYR A 137 -11.65 -4.33 -44.11
C TYR A 137 -11.86 -5.76 -43.59
N TYR A 138 -13.12 -6.14 -43.36
CA TYR A 138 -13.46 -7.50 -42.91
C TYR A 138 -13.27 -8.60 -43.96
N THR A 139 -13.15 -8.23 -45.24
CA THR A 139 -12.95 -9.17 -46.33
C THR A 139 -11.46 -9.45 -46.57
N GLU A 140 -10.60 -8.46 -46.32
CA GLU A 140 -9.14 -8.58 -46.41
C GLU A 140 -8.50 -9.19 -45.16
N GLU A 141 -8.99 -8.85 -43.96
CA GLU A 141 -8.39 -9.31 -42.71
C GLU A 141 -8.93 -10.66 -42.22
N ARG A 142 -8.03 -11.51 -41.71
CA ARG A 142 -8.42 -12.79 -41.10
C ARG A 142 -9.15 -12.53 -39.80
N LYS A 143 -10.41 -12.96 -39.70
CA LYS A 143 -11.24 -12.87 -38.48
C LYS A 143 -10.53 -13.36 -37.22
N GLY A 144 -9.68 -14.39 -37.33
CA GLY A 144 -8.87 -14.91 -36.23
C GLY A 144 -7.79 -13.95 -35.73
N ASN A 145 -7.16 -13.16 -36.61
CA ASN A 145 -6.19 -12.14 -36.22
C ASN A 145 -6.89 -11.01 -35.45
N MET A 146 -8.05 -10.55 -35.93
CA MET A 146 -8.85 -9.54 -35.25
C MET A 146 -9.24 -9.95 -33.82
N ILE A 147 -9.67 -11.20 -33.61
CA ILE A 147 -10.01 -11.72 -32.28
C ILE A 147 -8.75 -11.84 -31.41
N ALA A 148 -7.62 -12.31 -31.97
CA ALA A 148 -6.37 -12.46 -31.25
C ALA A 148 -5.82 -11.11 -30.77
N THR A 149 -5.90 -10.06 -31.59
CA THR A 149 -5.46 -8.71 -31.24
C THR A 149 -6.24 -8.16 -30.04
N VAL A 150 -7.57 -8.32 -29.99
CA VAL A 150 -8.34 -7.82 -28.83
C VAL A 150 -8.04 -8.60 -27.55
N ILE A 151 -7.89 -9.92 -27.66
CA ILE A 151 -7.68 -10.79 -26.49
C ILE A 151 -6.25 -10.65 -25.94
N ASN A 152 -5.25 -10.54 -26.82
CA ASN A 152 -3.85 -10.53 -26.42
C ASN A 152 -3.33 -9.12 -26.14
N ASP A 153 -3.79 -8.10 -26.88
CA ASP A 153 -3.25 -6.74 -26.75
C ASP A 153 -4.05 -5.88 -25.73
N VAL A 154 -5.25 -6.30 -25.33
CA VAL A 154 -6.11 -5.64 -24.32
C VAL A 154 -6.22 -6.49 -23.05
N ARG A 155 -5.13 -7.14 -22.65
CA ARG A 155 -5.03 -7.94 -21.43
C ARG A 155 -4.27 -7.21 -20.33
#